data_AF-A0A0W0Y0S7-F1
#
_entry.id   AF-A0A0W0Y0S7-F1
#
_cell.length_a   1.000
_cell.length_b   1.000
_cell.length_c   1.000
_cell.angle_alpha   90.00
_cell.angle_beta   90.00
_cell.angle_gamma   90.00
#
_symmetry.space_group_name_H-M   'P 1'
#
loop_
_entity.id
_entity.type
_entity.pdbx_description
1 polymer ?
#
loop_
_entity_poly.entity_id
_entity_poly.type
_entity_poly.pdbx_seq_one_letter_code
_entity_poly.pdbx_strand_id
1 'polypeptide(L)'
;MGLLANTVKECGGKVVGIITHHLIEQEKPLKCLDELYIVDSMQERKSMMQQISDMFIVMPGGLGTLEEAIETWNAIKIGELTKPIGFLNIN
;
A
#
# COMPACT_ATOMS: atom_id res chain seq x y z
N MET A 1 6.65 -7.42 -0.52
CA MET A 1 5.18 -7.39 -0.31
C MET A 1 4.62 -8.77 0.10
N GLY A 2 4.91 -9.85 -0.64
CA GLY A 2 4.33 -11.19 -0.36
C GLY A 2 4.54 -11.74 1.06
N LEU A 3 5.73 -11.56 1.64
CA LEU A 3 6.00 -12.01 3.02
C LEU A 3 5.04 -11.38 4.04
N LEU A 4 4.90 -10.04 4.01
CA LEU A 4 4.02 -9.32 4.93
C LEU A 4 2.57 -9.79 4.80
N ALA A 5 2.06 -9.89 3.56
CA ALA A 5 0.70 -10.35 3.30
C ALA A 5 0.44 -11.77 3.84
N ASN A 6 1.37 -12.70 3.60
CA ASN A 6 1.26 -14.07 4.13
C ASN A 6 1.27 -14.07 5.66
N THR A 7 2.21 -13.36 6.29
CA THR A 7 2.30 -13.31 7.76
C THR A 7 1.06 -12.69 8.39
N VAL A 8 0.50 -11.62 7.82
CA VAL A 8 -0.77 -11.04 8.29
C VAL A 8 -1.88 -12.09 8.22
N LYS A 9 -1.94 -12.85 7.11
CA LYS A 9 -2.95 -13.89 6.92
C LYS A 9 -2.80 -15.05 7.89
N GLU A 10 -1.57 -15.51 8.12
CA GLU A 10 -1.23 -16.56 9.09
C GLU A 10 -1.59 -16.15 10.53
N CYS A 11 -1.45 -14.87 10.85
CA CYS A 11 -1.90 -14.28 12.13
C CYS A 11 -3.42 -14.07 12.22
N GLY A 12 -4.21 -14.50 11.23
CA GLY A 12 -5.66 -14.35 11.21
C GLY A 12 -6.15 -12.95 10.80
N GLY A 13 -5.25 -12.09 10.30
CA GLY A 13 -5.59 -10.77 9.79
C GLY A 13 -6.23 -10.82 8.40
N LYS A 14 -6.79 -9.68 7.99
CA LYS A 14 -7.32 -9.47 6.64
C LYS A 14 -6.26 -8.80 5.75
N VAL A 15 -6.21 -9.18 4.48
CA VAL A 15 -5.29 -8.61 3.50
C VAL A 15 -6.04 -8.08 2.29
N VAL A 16 -5.90 -6.78 2.04
CA VAL A 16 -6.47 -6.09 0.88
C VAL A 16 -5.34 -5.72 -0.08
N GLY A 17 -5.45 -6.12 -1.35
CA GLY A 17 -4.55 -5.73 -2.41
C GLY A 17 -5.13 -4.64 -3.30
N ILE A 18 -4.30 -3.70 -3.77
CA ILE A 18 -4.67 -2.73 -4.81
C ILE A 18 -3.57 -2.75 -5.88
N ILE A 19 -3.95 -3.06 -7.12
CA ILE A 19 -3.04 -3.21 -8.25
C ILE A 19 -3.60 -2.54 -9.50
N THR A 20 -2.73 -2.12 -10.41
CA THR A 20 -3.17 -1.60 -11.71
C THR A 20 -3.38 -2.72 -12.72
N HIS A 21 -4.22 -2.49 -13.72
CA HIS A 21 -4.34 -3.39 -14.88
C HIS A 21 -3.01 -3.67 -15.58
N HIS A 22 -2.08 -2.69 -15.59
CA HIS A 22 -0.77 -2.88 -16.18
C HIS A 22 0.11 -3.86 -15.40
N LEU A 23 0.06 -3.78 -14.06
CA LEU A 23 0.92 -4.59 -13.20
C LEU A 23 0.36 -6.00 -12.98
N ILE A 24 -0.95 -6.22 -13.07
CA ILE A 24 -1.54 -7.54 -12.82
C ILE A 24 -1.07 -8.61 -13.83
N GLU A 25 -0.70 -8.21 -15.04
CA GLU A 25 -0.15 -9.12 -16.06
C GLU A 25 1.31 -9.49 -15.77
N GLN A 26 2.05 -8.59 -15.10
CA GLN A 26 3.47 -8.78 -14.76
C GLN A 26 3.65 -9.43 -13.39
N GLU A 27 2.75 -9.14 -12.45
CA GLU A 27 2.75 -9.59 -11.07
C GLU A 27 1.51 -10.44 -10.81
N LYS A 28 1.70 -11.74 -10.58
CA LYS A 28 0.60 -12.62 -10.20
C LYS A 28 0.03 -12.19 -8.84
N PRO A 29 -1.29 -11.93 -8.74
CA PRO A 29 -1.91 -11.64 -7.46
C PRO A 29 -1.63 -12.71 -6.41
N LEU A 30 -1.40 -12.28 -5.17
CA LEU A 30 -1.20 -13.20 -4.06
C LEU A 30 -2.50 -13.95 -3.79
N LYS A 31 -2.41 -15.26 -3.59
CA LYS A 31 -3.57 -16.11 -3.26
C LYS A 31 -4.13 -15.85 -1.86
N CYS A 32 -3.36 -15.19 -1.00
CA CYS A 32 -3.72 -14.93 0.40
C CYS A 32 -4.59 -13.68 0.62
N LEU A 33 -4.90 -12.94 -0.46
CA LEU A 33 -5.73 -11.73 -0.39
C LEU A 33 -7.19 -12.09 -0.09
N ASP A 34 -7.80 -11.34 0.83
CA ASP A 34 -9.24 -11.38 1.08
C ASP A 34 -10.00 -10.56 0.04
N GLU A 35 -9.42 -9.44 -0.37
CA GLU A 35 -9.97 -8.51 -1.35
C GLU A 35 -8.87 -8.01 -2.28
N LEU A 36 -9.22 -7.80 -3.55
CA LEU A 36 -8.31 -7.26 -4.56
C LEU A 36 -9.05 -6.21 -5.39
N TYR A 37 -8.57 -4.98 -5.33
CA TYR A 37 -8.99 -3.90 -6.21
C TYR A 37 -8.03 -3.81 -7.41
N ILE A 38 -8.62 -3.79 -8.60
CA ILE A 38 -7.89 -3.58 -9.85
C ILE A 38 -8.33 -2.21 -10.39
N VAL A 39 -7.35 -1.34 -10.66
CA VAL A 39 -7.58 0.06 -11.05
C VAL A 39 -6.83 0.41 -12.33
N ASP A 40 -7.18 1.55 -12.95
CA ASP A 40 -6.68 1.89 -14.28
C ASP A 40 -5.31 2.57 -14.24
N SER A 41 -4.94 3.19 -13.12
CA SER A 41 -3.70 3.98 -13.02
C SER A 41 -3.01 3.90 -11.66
N MET A 42 -1.72 4.27 -11.64
CA MET A 42 -0.96 4.40 -10.38
C MET A 42 -1.53 5.50 -9.49
N GLN A 43 -2.08 6.57 -10.06
CA GLN A 43 -2.67 7.67 -9.29
C GLN A 43 -3.96 7.23 -8.60
N GLU A 44 -4.79 6.46 -9.30
CA GLU A 44 -6.00 5.86 -8.72
C GLU A 44 -5.65 4.84 -7.64
N ARG A 45 -4.62 4.01 -7.88
CA ARG A 45 -4.11 3.06 -6.88
C ARG A 45 -3.72 3.77 -5.58
N LYS A 46 -2.90 4.83 -5.67
CA LYS A 46 -2.47 5.60 -4.49
C LYS A 46 -3.64 6.31 -3.81
N SER A 47 -4.54 6.92 -4.59
CA SER A 47 -5.74 7.58 -4.06
C SER A 47 -6.63 6.61 -3.29
N MET A 48 -6.87 5.42 -3.83
CA MET A 48 -7.67 4.38 -3.17
C MET A 48 -6.98 3.88 -1.89
N MET A 49 -5.67 3.62 -1.94
CA MET A 49 -4.89 3.29 -0.74
C MET A 49 -5.05 4.37 0.34
N GLN A 50 -4.98 5.65 -0.03
CA GLN A 50 -5.13 6.75 0.91
C GLN A 50 -6.55 6.87 1.48
N GLN A 51 -7.58 6.57 0.68
CA GLN A 51 -8.97 6.62 1.09
C GLN A 51 -9.32 5.52 2.10
N ILE A 52 -8.92 4.27 1.85
CA ILE A 52 -9.35 3.12 2.65
C ILE A 52 -8.44 2.82 3.85
N SER A 53 -7.22 3.34 3.89
CA SER A 53 -6.29 3.12 5.01
C SER A 53 -6.64 4.04 6.18
N ASP A 54 -6.49 3.59 7.43
CA ASP A 54 -6.58 4.49 8.60
C ASP A 54 -5.22 5.08 9.00
N MET A 55 -4.13 4.41 8.63
CA MET A 55 -2.74 4.78 8.92
C MET A 55 -1.82 4.22 7.83
N PHE A 56 -0.67 4.87 7.63
CA PHE A 56 0.39 4.38 6.76
C PHE A 56 1.63 3.95 7.56
N ILE A 57 2.21 2.82 7.18
CA ILE A 57 3.50 2.36 7.68
C ILE A 57 4.42 2.19 6.47
N VAL A 58 5.51 2.95 6.45
CA VAL A 58 6.55 2.84 5.44
C VAL A 58 7.61 1.86 5.92
N MET A 59 7.68 0.71 5.27
CA MET A 59 8.71 -0.30 5.52
C MET A 59 9.92 -0.08 4.59
N PRO A 60 11.09 -0.68 4.89
CA PRO A 60 12.22 -0.69 3.97
C PRO A 60 11.82 -1.20 2.57
N GLY A 61 12.18 -0.44 1.54
CA GLY A 61 11.77 -0.72 0.16
C GLY A 61 12.59 0.07 -0.86
N GLY A 62 12.22 -0.06 -2.13
CA GLY A 62 12.89 0.61 -3.25
C GLY A 62 12.28 1.97 -3.61
N LEU A 63 12.51 2.42 -4.86
CA LEU A 63 12.02 3.71 -5.35
C LEU A 63 10.49 3.85 -5.27
N GLY A 64 9.74 2.78 -5.58
CA GLY A 64 8.27 2.81 -5.49
C GLY A 64 7.78 3.08 -4.06
N THR A 65 8.40 2.45 -3.07
CA THR A 65 8.06 2.70 -1.65
C THR A 65 8.39 4.13 -1.23
N LEU A 66 9.51 4.68 -1.71
CA LEU A 66 9.87 6.08 -1.43
C LEU A 66 8.88 7.06 -2.09
N GLU A 67 8.48 6.80 -3.32
CA GLU A 67 7.52 7.62 -4.06
C GLU A 67 6.16 7.68 -3.35
N GLU A 68 5.62 6.51 -2.98
CA GLU A 68 4.36 6.40 -2.23
C GLU A 68 4.45 7.12 -0.87
N ALA A 69 5.59 7.00 -0.17
CA ALA A 69 5.81 7.63 1.12
C ALA A 69 5.90 9.15 1.02
N ILE A 70 6.65 9.70 0.05
CA ILE A 70 6.81 11.14 -0.14
C ILE A 70 5.48 11.78 -0.54
N GLU A 71 4.73 11.17 -1.45
CA GLU A 71 3.42 11.68 -1.88
C GLU A 71 2.44 11.75 -0.69
N THR A 72 2.34 10.65 0.06
CA THR A 72 1.45 10.57 1.22
C THR A 72 1.87 11.55 2.33
N TRP A 73 3.17 11.65 2.60
CA TRP A 73 3.68 12.61 3.58
C TRP A 73 3.42 14.06 3.13
N ASN A 74 3.62 14.37 1.85
CA ASN A 74 3.34 15.71 1.34
C ASN A 74 1.86 16.08 1.50
N ALA A 75 0.93 15.18 1.15
CA ALA A 75 -0.51 15.36 1.34
C ALA A 75 -0.86 15.61 2.83
N ILE A 76 -0.20 14.89 3.75
CA ILE A 76 -0.36 15.13 5.19
C ILE A 76 0.18 16.50 5.59
N LYS A 77 1.36 16.88 5.06
CA LYS A 77 2.04 18.14 5.40
C LYS A 77 1.21 19.37 5.01
N ILE A 78 0.49 19.30 3.89
CA ILE A 78 -0.36 20.41 3.40
C ILE A 78 -1.81 20.33 3.89
N GLY A 79 -2.18 19.26 4.63
CA GLY A 79 -3.49 19.12 5.26
C GLY A 79 -4.58 18.51 4.37
N GLU A 80 -4.23 17.96 3.20
CA GLU A 80 -5.16 17.22 2.35
C GLU A 80 -5.52 15.84 2.94
N LEU A 81 -4.59 15.26 3.71
CA LEU A 81 -4.77 13.99 4.40
C LEU A 81 -4.46 14.14 5.89
N THR A 82 -5.35 13.70 6.77
CA THR A 82 -5.19 13.87 8.22
C THR A 82 -4.80 12.58 8.95
N LYS A 83 -4.44 11.54 8.19
CA LYS A 83 -4.16 10.19 8.69
C LYS A 83 -2.67 10.05 9.09
N PRO A 84 -2.34 9.33 10.18
CA PRO A 84 -0.97 9.18 10.63
C PRO A 84 -0.11 8.38 9.63
N ILE A 85 1.18 8.73 9.59
CA ILE A 85 2.22 8.01 8.84
C ILE A 85 3.42 7.72 9.75
N GLY A 86 3.95 6.51 9.70
CA GLY A 86 5.14 6.09 10.45
C GLY A 86 6.17 5.42 9.55
N PHE A 87 7.45 5.67 9.82
CA PHE A 87 8.57 5.01 9.14
C PHE A 87 9.13 3.93 10.04
N LEU A 88 9.09 2.67 9.59
CA LEU A 88 9.66 1.55 10.31
C LEU A 88 11.17 1.48 10.04
N ASN A 89 11.94 2.01 10.96
CA ASN A 89 13.38 1.80 10.99
C ASN A 89 13.69 0.44 11.63
N ILE A 90 14.50 -0.37 10.95
CA ILE A 90 14.91 -1.72 11.39
C ILE A 90 16.33 -1.78 11.96
N ASN A 91 16.97 -0.61 12.12
CA ASN A 91 18.33 -0.45 12.68
C ASN A 91 18.33 0.47 13.91
#